data_AF-A0A0A7FZU2-F1
#
_entry.id   AF-A0A0A7FZU2-F1
#
_cell.length_a   1.000
_cell.length_b   1.000
_cell.length_c   1.000
_cell.angle_alpha   90.00
_cell.angle_beta   90.00
_cell.angle_gamma   90.00
#
_symmetry.space_group_name_H-M   'P 1'
#
loop_
_entity.id
_entity.type
_entity.pdbx_description
1 polymer ?
#
loop_
_entity_poly.entity_id
_entity_poly.type
_entity_poly.pdbx_seq_one_letter_code
_entity_poly.pdbx_strand_id
1 'polypeptide(L)' 'MENKEYNIDKMSIEEVTEKINELYKKSKEECGLTEEEKDLQQKLRKRYIDNVKRNFKAQLDSIKKK' A
#
# COMPACT_ATOMS: atom_id res chain seq x y z
N MET A 1 -22.04 5.38 11.18
CA MET A 1 -20.69 5.50 10.60
C MET A 1 -20.06 4.13 10.72
N GLU A 2 -20.14 3.32 9.66
CA GLU A 2 -19.50 2.00 9.65
C GLU A 2 -17.98 2.22 9.53
N ASN A 3 -17.29 2.14 10.66
CA ASN A 3 -15.84 1.93 10.67
C ASN A 3 -15.56 0.53 10.14
N LYS A 4 -15.55 0.39 8.81
CA LYS A 4 -15.03 -0.81 8.15
C LYS A 4 -13.53 -0.81 8.38
N GLU A 5 -13.10 -1.55 9.39
CA GLU A 5 -11.70 -1.87 9.64
C GLU A 5 -11.17 -2.64 8.42
N TYR A 6 -10.62 -1.90 7.45
CA TYR A 6 -9.97 -2.50 6.29
C TYR A 6 -8.75 -3.27 6.80
N ASN A 7 -8.84 -4.60 6.75
CA ASN A 7 -7.75 -5.46 7.18
C ASN A 7 -6.66 -5.47 6.09
N ILE A 8 -5.78 -4.47 6.12
CA ILE A 8 -4.71 -4.23 5.13
C ILE A 8 -3.78 -5.45 5.01
N ASP A 9 -3.67 -6.25 6.07
CA ASP A 9 -2.85 -7.47 6.08
C ASP A 9 -3.42 -8.62 5.23
N LYS A 10 -4.74 -8.62 4.96
CA LYS A 10 -5.40 -9.63 4.12
C LYS A 10 -5.45 -9.30 2.62
N MET A 11 -5.13 -8.06 2.22
CA MET A 11 -5.19 -7.64 0.81
C MET A 11 -3.99 -8.16 0.01
N SER A 12 -4.24 -8.52 -1.24
CA SER A 12 -3.18 -8.80 -2.21
C SER A 12 -2.40 -7.52 -2.58
N ILE A 13 -1.20 -7.68 -3.13
CA ILE A 13 -0.37 -6.54 -3.54
C ILE A 13 -0.99 -5.80 -4.74
N GLU A 14 -1.70 -6.51 -5.63
CA GLU A 14 -2.50 -5.87 -6.68
C GLU A 14 -3.58 -4.96 -6.09
N GLU A 15 -4.41 -5.48 -5.18
CA GLU A 15 -5.49 -4.70 -4.55
C GLU A 15 -4.95 -3.48 -3.78
N VAL A 16 -3.82 -3.64 -3.08
CA VAL A 16 -3.14 -2.52 -2.40
C VAL A 16 -2.72 -1.44 -3.40
N THR A 17 -2.18 -1.84 -4.55
CA THR A 17 -1.73 -0.91 -5.60
C THR A 17 -2.90 -0.18 -6.24
N GLU A 18 -3.97 -0.88 -6.58
CA GLU A 18 -5.20 -0.29 -7.10
C GLU A 18 -5.78 0.74 -6.12
N LYS A 19 -5.86 0.40 -4.83
CA LYS A 19 -6.38 1.31 -3.81
C LYS A 19 -5.51 2.56 -3.63
N ILE A 20 -4.19 2.42 -3.69
CA ILE A 20 -3.28 3.58 -3.67
C ILE A 20 -3.55 4.51 -4.86
N ASN A 21 -3.76 3.94 -6.06
CA ASN A 21 -4.05 4.71 -7.27
C ASN A 21 -5.41 5.39 -7.21
N GLU A 22 -6.45 4.71 -6.71
CA GLU A 22 -7.77 5.30 -6.48
C GLU A 22 -7.70 6.50 -5.52
N LEU A 23 -7.04 6.33 -4.37
CA LEU A 23 -6.85 7.40 -3.37
C LEU A 23 -6.00 8.55 -3.94
N TYR A 24 -5.00 8.24 -4.74
CA TYR A 24 -4.19 9.25 -5.41
C TYR A 24 -5.01 10.04 -6.44
N LYS A 25 -5.82 9.36 -7.25
CA LYS A 25 -6.70 9.98 -8.22
C LYS A 25 -7.72 10.89 -7.52
N LYS A 26 -8.36 10.42 -6.44
CA LYS A 26 -9.24 11.24 -5.59
C LYS A 26 -8.53 12.45 -4.97
N SER A 27 -7.28 12.30 -4.54
CA SER A 27 -6.47 13.44 -4.05
C SER A 27 -6.21 14.49 -5.11
N LYS A 28 -6.13 14.07 -6.38
CA LYS A 28 -5.85 14.92 -7.54
C LYS A 28 -7.12 15.53 -8.11
N GLU A 29 -8.23 14.80 -8.07
CA GLU A 29 -9.56 15.23 -8.51
C GLU A 29 -10.27 15.97 -7.36
N GLU A 30 -9.99 17.27 -7.28
CA GLU A 30 -10.86 18.37 -6.84
C GLU A 30 -11.39 18.42 -5.39
N CYS A 31 -11.66 17.30 -4.69
CA CYS A 31 -12.16 17.31 -3.30
C CYS A 31 -11.09 17.11 -2.21
N GLY A 32 -9.86 16.75 -2.58
CA GLY A 32 -8.80 16.46 -1.62
C GLY A 32 -9.05 15.17 -0.80
N LEU A 33 -8.00 14.62 -0.20
CA LEU A 33 -8.12 13.49 0.70
C LEU A 33 -8.49 13.96 2.10
N THR A 34 -9.45 13.29 2.72
CA THR A 34 -9.70 13.40 4.16
C THR A 34 -8.49 12.86 4.96
N GLU A 35 -8.34 13.26 6.22
CA GLU A 35 -7.22 12.76 7.04
C GLU A 35 -7.22 11.23 7.19
N GLU A 36 -8.40 10.63 7.30
CA GLU A 36 -8.58 9.18 7.37
C GLU A 36 -8.10 8.47 6.10
N GLU A 37 -8.42 9.03 4.93
CA GLU A 37 -7.98 8.48 3.65
C GLU A 37 -6.46 8.68 3.43
N LYS A 38 -5.88 9.78 3.94
CA LYS A 38 -4.42 9.99 3.92
C LYS A 38 -3.70 8.95 4.78
N ASP A 39 -4.22 8.69 5.99
CA ASP A 39 -3.68 7.66 6.88
C ASP A 39 -3.77 6.26 6.23
N LEU A 40 -4.93 5.94 5.63
CA LEU A 40 -5.11 4.71 4.87
C LEU A 40 -4.11 4.61 3.71
N GLN A 41 -3.94 5.68 2.92
CA GLN A 41 -2.98 5.72 1.82
C GLN A 41 -1.54 5.49 2.31
N GLN A 42 -1.15 6.09 3.44
CA GLN A 42 0.17 5.87 4.03
C GLN A 42 0.36 4.42 4.49
N LYS A 43 -0.63 3.82 5.17
CA LYS A 43 -0.58 2.42 5.59
C LYS A 43 -0.43 1.47 4.40
N LEU A 44 -1.22 1.69 3.34
CA LEU A 44 -1.14 0.92 2.09
C LEU A 44 0.23 1.05 1.42
N ARG A 45 0.77 2.27 1.32
CA ARG A 45 2.11 2.52 0.76
C ARG A 45 3.21 1.83 1.58
N LYS A 46 3.12 1.87 2.91
CA LYS A 46 4.06 1.19 3.80
C LYS A 46 4.04 -0.32 3.56
N ARG A 47 2.85 -0.92 3.47
CA ARG A 47 2.65 -2.35 3.19
C ARG A 47 3.29 -2.77 1.86
N TYR A 48 3.09 -1.98 0.81
CA TYR A 48 3.69 -2.21 -0.51
C TYR A 48 5.22 -2.18 -0.43
N ILE A 49 5.78 -1.12 0.17
CA ILE A 49 7.24 -0.96 0.32
C ILE A 49 7.85 -2.11 1.10
N ASP A 50 7.21 -2.55 2.19
CA ASP A 50 7.72 -3.65 3.00
C ASP A 50 7.69 -4.98 2.22
N ASN A 51 6.69 -5.21 1.36
CA ASN A 51 6.66 -6.36 0.47
C ASN A 51 7.82 -6.30 -0.55
N VAL A 52 8.00 -5.15 -1.22
CA VAL A 52 9.08 -4.93 -2.18
C VAL A 52 10.46 -5.11 -1.52
N LYS A 53 10.67 -4.57 -0.32
CA LYS A 53 11.91 -4.75 0.45
C LYS A 53 12.20 -6.21 0.76
N ARG A 54 11.18 -6.97 1.19
CA ARG A 54 11.33 -8.42 1.46
C ARG A 54 11.72 -9.18 0.20
N ASN A 55 11.03 -8.92 -0.92
CA ASN A 55 11.34 -9.56 -2.21
C ASN A 55 12.77 -9.21 -2.67
N PHE A 56 13.16 -7.94 -2.55
CA PHE A 56 14.49 -7.48 -2.93
C PHE A 56 15.58 -8.10 -2.07
N LYS A 57 15.39 -8.19 -0.74
CA LYS A 57 16.31 -8.87 0.15
C LYS A 57 16.46 -10.36 -0.20
N ALA A 58 15.35 -11.05 -0.48
CA ALA A 58 15.38 -12.45 -0.90
C ALA A 58 16.16 -12.64 -2.22
N GLN A 59 16.02 -11.71 -3.18
CA GLN A 59 16.80 -11.72 -4.42
C GLN A 59 18.30 -11.49 -4.14
N LEU A 60 18.67 -10.56 -3.26
CA LEU A 60 20.06 -10.32 -2.88
C LEU A 60 20.71 -11.51 -2.15
N ASP A 61 19.97 -12.14 -1.24
CA ASP A 61 20.44 -13.33 -0.50
C ASP A 61 20.64 -14.53 -1.45
N SER A 62 19.85 -14.63 -2.52
CA SER A 62 20.03 -15.62 -3.58
C SER A 62 21.31 -15.39 -4.39
N ILE A 63 21.62 -14.12 -4.72
CA ILE A 63 22.83 -13.76 -5.50
C ILE A 63 24.11 -14.02 -4.71
N LYS A 64 24.11 -13.82 -3.38
CA LYS A 64 25.29 -14.03 -2.52
C LYS A 64 25.68 -15.48 -2.29
N LYS A 65 24.84 -16.46 -2.67
CA LYS A 65 25.10 -17.89 -2.47
C LYS A 65 25.82 -18.57 -3.65
N LYS A 66 26.38 -17.81 -4.60
CA LYS A 66 27.19 -18.34 -5.70
C LYS A 66 28.68 -18.26 -5.39
#